data_AF-A0AAE1G5M7-F1
#
_entry.id   AF-A0AAE1G5M7-F1
#
_cell.length_a   1.000
_cell.length_b   1.000
_cell.length_c   1.000
_cell.angle_alpha   90.00
_cell.angle_beta   90.00
_cell.angle_gamma   90.00
#
_symmetry.space_group_name_H-M   'P 1'
#
loop_
_entity.id
_entity.type
_entity.pdbx_description
1 polymer ?
#
loop_
_entity_poly.entity_id
_entity_poly.type
_entity_poly.pdbx_seq_one_letter_code
_entity_poly.pdbx_strand_id
1 'polypeptide(L)'
;MKLPKCEKDKVAGMITQGISYNKILDRVRETSGGSRASILEKQDILNVARDYGLHQIQSRHPEDSISVRFIVQELKEANELLFFKDQGVIDSENPNIDKKELALGFMKQGQECWFLNHLTNTETLQVCMDSTHCISQYAGYQLTTLMIVNDCNHGFPVAFLISSTINEEIVKAFLVKLKERVGPLNANTFMSDDDPIFRNAWKVAMSEVGAPVFLNCSWHTDRTFRKSIASKITAPTSEKAVIYQMVRALMDEPDEQIFNQECQGFLKYLEQAGFSAFYEYFRKCYLVEDRVKLCPKCYRSNVTITTNNHLESMHKLLKYIYLDGKKVKRLDHTILVLEKMVNDKLYSRMINLLKNRTVRRNKPHFTERHRQGKDLEVIQKGQGVFLVHSASYVNKQYEVKTCDLTCETCRERCPYCKVCKCMYSCSCEDNDDRRRNICKHIHAVVDFRQNKYKPTKPKDAGKEIEILHDVVCGAVSGTGSKSALEEEVEKLTNKTVLTLVPKFKDIKDLQVVKSIDSLLTKAIAVMNAATQLPGNITSFPVDVNTIKEPSNTNCVKQDRIYSTKKKRKRTDEGAGFRKPITKARLEIGESLTRHQGDISVPVVSKGDIEYEHSY
;
A
#
# COMPACT_ATOMS: atom_id res chain seq x y z
N MET A 1 -26.84 -27.37 -21.76
CA MET A 1 -27.20 -27.15 -23.18
C MET A 1 -25.93 -27.32 -24.04
N LYS A 2 -25.97 -27.79 -25.31
CA LYS A 2 -24.74 -27.86 -26.14
C LYS A 2 -24.53 -26.53 -26.89
N LEU A 3 -23.61 -25.70 -26.38
CA LEU A 3 -23.17 -24.46 -27.04
C LEU A 3 -22.35 -24.78 -28.30
N PRO A 4 -22.46 -23.96 -29.37
CA PRO A 4 -21.55 -24.00 -30.51
C PRO A 4 -20.10 -23.76 -30.08
N LYS A 5 -19.15 -24.40 -30.76
CA LYS A 5 -17.72 -24.31 -30.43
C LYS A 5 -17.19 -22.88 -30.43
N CYS A 6 -17.59 -22.05 -31.41
CA CYS A 6 -17.18 -20.65 -31.49
C CYS A 6 -17.66 -19.79 -30.30
N GLU A 7 -18.82 -20.10 -29.71
CA GLU A 7 -19.31 -19.42 -28.52
C GLU A 7 -18.61 -19.94 -27.26
N LYS A 8 -18.34 -21.25 -27.19
CA LYS A 8 -17.49 -21.83 -26.13
C LYS A 8 -16.10 -21.20 -26.14
N ASP A 9 -15.48 -21.00 -27.30
CA ASP A 9 -14.16 -20.36 -27.44
C ASP A 9 -14.17 -18.89 -26.97
N LYS A 10 -15.24 -18.14 -27.26
CA LYS A 10 -15.42 -16.76 -26.78
C LYS A 10 -15.58 -16.71 -25.25
N VAL A 11 -16.43 -17.57 -24.70
CA VAL A 11 -16.62 -17.70 -23.24
C VAL A 11 -15.32 -18.12 -22.56
N ALA A 12 -14.63 -19.12 -23.11
CA ALA A 12 -13.31 -19.57 -22.68
C ALA A 12 -12.29 -18.42 -22.67
N GLY A 13 -12.18 -17.66 -23.76
CA GLY A 13 -11.32 -16.49 -23.84
C GLY A 13 -11.63 -15.43 -22.78
N MET A 14 -12.91 -15.18 -22.50
CA MET A 14 -13.32 -14.26 -21.43
C MET A 14 -12.99 -14.80 -20.02
N ILE A 15 -13.09 -16.11 -19.81
CA ILE A 15 -12.68 -16.78 -18.56
C ILE A 15 -11.16 -16.62 -18.38
N THR A 16 -10.36 -16.86 -19.42
CA THR A 16 -8.89 -16.69 -19.41
C THR A 16 -8.48 -15.25 -19.14
N GLN A 17 -9.27 -14.27 -19.58
CA GLN A 17 -9.07 -12.84 -19.30
C GLN A 17 -9.46 -12.45 -17.86
N GLY A 18 -9.91 -13.40 -17.02
CA GLY A 18 -10.25 -13.15 -15.62
C GLY A 18 -11.57 -12.42 -15.41
N ILE A 19 -12.46 -12.41 -16.42
CA ILE A 19 -13.77 -11.78 -16.31
C ILE A 19 -14.66 -12.67 -15.42
N SER A 20 -15.36 -12.06 -14.46
CA SER A 20 -16.26 -12.82 -13.57
C SER A 20 -17.42 -13.41 -14.36
N TYR A 21 -17.92 -14.60 -13.96
CA TYR A 21 -18.99 -15.27 -14.70
C TYR A 21 -20.25 -14.42 -14.87
N ASN A 22 -20.57 -13.56 -13.90
CA ASN A 22 -21.70 -12.64 -14.03
C ASN A 22 -21.47 -11.62 -15.16
N LYS A 23 -20.27 -11.04 -15.24
CA LYS A 23 -19.92 -10.12 -16.34
C LYS A 23 -19.84 -10.82 -17.69
N ILE A 24 -19.47 -12.10 -17.72
CA ILE A 24 -19.52 -12.90 -18.95
C ILE A 24 -20.98 -13.09 -19.37
N LEU A 25 -21.88 -13.45 -18.44
CA LEU A 25 -23.31 -13.56 -18.71
C LEU A 25 -23.89 -12.26 -19.25
N ASP A 26 -23.58 -11.14 -18.60
CA ASP A 26 -24.06 -9.81 -19.01
C ASP A 26 -23.56 -9.46 -20.42
N ARG A 27 -22.26 -9.59 -20.69
CA ARG A 27 -21.66 -9.30 -22.01
C ARG A 27 -22.20 -10.18 -23.12
N VAL A 28 -22.36 -11.47 -22.84
CA VAL A 28 -22.93 -12.41 -23.81
C VAL A 28 -24.38 -12.01 -24.08
N ARG A 29 -25.18 -11.69 -23.08
CA ARG A 29 -26.58 -11.25 -23.26
C ARG A 29 -26.68 -9.95 -24.06
N GLU A 30 -25.81 -9.00 -23.81
CA GLU A 30 -25.73 -7.72 -24.52
C GLU A 30 -25.34 -7.90 -26.00
N THR A 31 -24.44 -8.82 -26.31
CA THR A 31 -23.92 -9.03 -27.68
C THR A 31 -24.73 -10.03 -28.51
N SER A 32 -25.63 -10.80 -27.88
CA SER A 32 -26.27 -11.94 -28.54
C SER A 32 -27.53 -11.62 -29.33
N GLY A 33 -28.10 -10.41 -29.24
CA GLY A 33 -29.24 -9.98 -30.07
C GLY A 33 -30.42 -10.98 -30.12
N GLY A 34 -30.68 -11.73 -29.04
CA GLY A 34 -31.73 -12.76 -28.99
C GLY A 34 -31.33 -14.17 -29.47
N SER A 35 -30.05 -14.45 -29.72
CA SER A 35 -29.56 -15.79 -30.07
C SER A 35 -29.56 -16.75 -28.87
N ARG A 36 -29.33 -18.06 -29.10
CA ARG A 36 -29.22 -19.09 -28.04
C ARG A 36 -28.21 -18.76 -26.94
N ALA A 37 -27.17 -17.97 -27.25
CA ALA A 37 -26.20 -17.47 -26.27
C ALA A 37 -26.82 -16.55 -25.21
N SER A 38 -27.95 -15.89 -25.49
CA SER A 38 -28.66 -15.06 -24.52
C SER A 38 -29.27 -15.85 -23.35
N ILE A 39 -29.47 -17.16 -23.53
CA ILE A 39 -30.04 -18.09 -22.54
C ILE A 39 -28.93 -18.78 -21.73
N LEU A 40 -27.67 -18.36 -21.88
CA LEU A 40 -26.57 -18.91 -21.11
C LEU A 40 -26.84 -18.77 -19.60
N GLU A 41 -26.66 -19.89 -18.89
CA GLU A 41 -26.67 -19.93 -17.44
C GLU A 41 -25.24 -20.05 -16.90
N LYS A 42 -25.09 -19.73 -15.62
CA LYS A 42 -23.80 -19.86 -14.92
C LYS A 42 -23.24 -21.28 -15.01
N GLN A 43 -24.10 -22.30 -15.04
CA GLN A 43 -23.69 -23.70 -15.17
C GLN A 43 -23.08 -24.00 -16.54
N ASP A 44 -23.57 -23.39 -17.61
CA ASP A 44 -22.99 -23.60 -18.94
C ASP A 44 -21.58 -22.97 -19.05
N ILE A 45 -21.36 -21.80 -18.42
CA ILE A 45 -20.02 -21.19 -18.31
C ILE A 45 -19.08 -22.10 -17.51
N LEU A 46 -19.56 -22.70 -16.42
CA LEU A 46 -18.78 -23.67 -15.63
C LEU A 46 -18.42 -24.93 -16.43
N ASN A 47 -19.34 -25.41 -17.26
CA ASN A 47 -19.08 -26.55 -18.15
C ASN A 47 -18.03 -26.18 -19.22
N VAL A 48 -18.09 -24.98 -19.80
CA VAL A 48 -17.06 -24.47 -20.72
C VAL A 48 -15.71 -24.35 -20.01
N ALA A 49 -15.67 -23.82 -18.78
CA ALA A 49 -14.45 -23.73 -18.01
C ALA A 49 -13.81 -25.11 -17.80
N ARG A 50 -14.62 -26.13 -17.48
CA ARG A 50 -14.18 -27.52 -17.32
C ARG A 50 -13.70 -28.12 -18.64
N ASP A 51 -14.47 -27.97 -19.72
CA ASP A 51 -14.17 -28.52 -21.06
C ASP A 51 -12.81 -28.01 -21.58
N TYR A 52 -12.42 -26.79 -21.21
CA TYR A 52 -11.18 -26.14 -21.66
C TYR A 52 -10.04 -26.20 -20.63
N GLY A 53 -10.22 -26.90 -19.50
CA GLY A 53 -9.22 -26.91 -18.41
C GLY A 53 -8.96 -25.53 -17.82
N LEU A 54 -9.90 -24.59 -18.00
CA LEU A 54 -9.82 -23.23 -17.48
C LEU A 54 -10.25 -23.26 -16.02
N HIS A 55 -9.34 -23.73 -15.19
CA HIS A 55 -9.48 -23.66 -13.75
C HIS A 55 -9.46 -22.18 -13.32
N GLN A 56 -10.64 -21.56 -13.21
CA GLN A 56 -10.80 -20.51 -12.20
C GLN A 56 -10.46 -21.10 -10.84
N ILE A 57 -10.26 -20.24 -9.83
CA ILE A 57 -10.18 -20.64 -8.42
C ILE A 57 -11.34 -21.61 -8.13
N GLN A 58 -11.03 -22.91 -8.14
CA GLN A 58 -12.00 -23.98 -8.05
C GLN A 58 -11.63 -24.84 -6.86
N SER A 59 -12.61 -25.07 -6.00
CA SER A 59 -12.55 -26.03 -4.91
C SER A 59 -12.10 -27.39 -5.44
N ARG A 60 -11.15 -28.01 -4.75
CA ARG A 60 -10.64 -29.36 -5.08
C ARG A 60 -11.65 -30.45 -4.77
N HIS A 61 -12.61 -30.16 -3.91
CA HIS A 61 -13.63 -31.11 -3.50
C HIS A 61 -14.96 -30.40 -3.14
N PRO A 62 -16.14 -31.03 -3.36
CA PRO A 62 -17.43 -30.47 -2.95
C PRO A 62 -17.53 -30.19 -1.44
N GLU A 63 -16.91 -31.02 -0.61
CA GLU A 63 -16.75 -30.79 0.84
C GLU A 63 -15.58 -29.82 1.11
N ASP A 64 -15.80 -28.78 1.92
CA ASP A 64 -14.81 -27.71 2.14
C ASP A 64 -13.59 -28.22 2.92
N SER A 65 -13.80 -28.99 4.00
CA SER A 65 -12.72 -29.54 4.81
C SER A 65 -11.78 -30.44 4.00
N ILE A 66 -12.32 -31.28 3.11
CA ILE A 66 -11.53 -32.14 2.23
C ILE A 66 -10.77 -31.29 1.19
N SER A 67 -11.42 -30.28 0.63
CA SER A 67 -10.79 -29.35 -0.32
C SER A 67 -9.61 -28.59 0.32
N VAL A 68 -9.78 -28.12 1.56
CA VAL A 68 -8.71 -27.49 2.35
C VAL A 68 -7.56 -28.46 2.57
N ARG A 69 -7.82 -29.73 2.93
CA ARG A 69 -6.76 -30.74 3.11
C ARG A 69 -5.96 -30.99 1.83
N PHE A 70 -6.61 -31.01 0.66
CA PHE A 70 -5.89 -31.08 -0.61
C PHE A 70 -5.01 -29.86 -0.84
N ILE A 71 -5.50 -28.65 -0.56
CA ILE A 71 -4.70 -27.42 -0.68
C ILE A 71 -3.53 -27.42 0.31
N VAL A 72 -3.72 -27.91 1.54
CA VAL A 72 -2.64 -28.06 2.52
C VAL A 72 -1.55 -29.01 2.00
N GLN A 73 -1.94 -30.10 1.35
CA GLN A 73 -1.00 -31.03 0.73
C GLN A 73 -0.27 -30.37 -0.44
N GLU A 74 -0.95 -29.60 -1.30
CA GLU A 74 -0.33 -28.80 -2.37
C GLU A 74 0.69 -27.81 -1.80
N LEU A 75 0.33 -27.07 -0.75
CA LEU A 75 1.23 -26.14 -0.05
C LEU A 75 2.42 -26.87 0.57
N LYS A 76 2.22 -28.08 1.11
CA LYS A 76 3.31 -28.89 1.67
C LYS A 76 4.28 -29.34 0.58
N GLU A 77 3.77 -29.84 -0.55
CA GLU A 77 4.57 -30.28 -1.71
C GLU A 77 5.35 -29.13 -2.35
N ALA A 78 4.74 -27.94 -2.41
CA ALA A 78 5.40 -26.72 -2.87
C ALA A 78 6.37 -26.11 -1.84
N ASN A 79 6.50 -26.69 -0.63
CA ASN A 79 7.22 -26.11 0.49
C ASN A 79 6.73 -24.70 0.87
N GLU A 80 5.43 -24.42 0.74
CA GLU A 80 4.78 -23.14 1.06
C GLU A 80 3.96 -23.19 2.36
N LEU A 81 3.84 -24.37 2.96
CA LEU A 81 3.20 -24.57 4.25
C LEU A 81 4.16 -24.19 5.40
N LEU A 82 3.70 -23.34 6.32
CA LEU A 82 4.42 -23.02 7.56
C LEU A 82 3.89 -23.84 8.73
N PHE A 83 2.56 -23.88 8.88
CA PHE A 83 1.90 -24.45 10.05
C PHE A 83 0.52 -24.97 9.64
N PHE A 84 0.15 -26.18 10.07
CA PHE A 84 -1.22 -26.66 9.91
C PHE A 84 -1.65 -27.51 11.09
N LYS A 85 -2.77 -27.11 11.68
CA LYS A 85 -3.45 -27.80 12.77
C LYS A 85 -4.91 -27.97 12.36
N ASP A 86 -5.31 -29.23 12.14
CA ASP A 86 -6.67 -29.58 11.75
C ASP A 86 -7.62 -29.66 12.96
N GLN A 87 -8.92 -29.50 12.71
CA GLN A 87 -9.93 -29.69 13.75
C GLN A 87 -10.02 -31.15 14.17
N GLY A 88 -10.14 -31.39 15.48
CA GLY A 88 -10.19 -32.74 16.03
C GLY A 88 -8.83 -33.39 16.23
N VAL A 89 -7.73 -32.74 15.83
CA VAL A 89 -6.36 -33.23 16.00
C VAL A 89 -5.67 -32.46 17.13
N ILE A 90 -4.85 -33.15 17.92
CA ILE A 90 -3.93 -32.52 18.89
C ILE A 90 -2.61 -32.31 18.17
N ASP A 91 -2.07 -31.09 18.22
CA ASP A 91 -0.75 -30.81 17.69
C ASP A 91 0.32 -31.23 18.72
N SER A 92 1.20 -32.14 18.34
CA SER A 92 2.27 -32.63 19.21
C SER A 92 3.29 -31.55 19.56
N GLU A 93 3.53 -30.61 18.64
CA GLU A 93 4.48 -29.51 18.87
C GLU A 93 3.84 -28.37 19.68
N ASN A 94 2.51 -28.22 19.60
CA ASN A 94 1.75 -27.17 20.28
C ASN A 94 0.52 -27.74 21.00
N PRO A 95 0.71 -28.55 22.07
CA PRO A 95 -0.38 -29.27 22.74
C PRO A 95 -1.38 -28.34 23.46
N ASN A 96 -1.01 -27.08 23.68
CA ASN A 96 -1.87 -26.06 24.29
C ASN A 96 -2.94 -25.50 23.33
N ILE A 97 -2.83 -25.78 22.03
CA ILE A 97 -3.85 -25.38 21.05
C ILE A 97 -5.04 -26.34 21.19
N ASP A 98 -6.24 -25.80 21.43
CA ASP A 98 -7.41 -26.63 21.71
C ASP A 98 -7.72 -27.54 20.52
N LYS A 99 -8.05 -28.81 20.80
CA LYS A 99 -8.36 -29.84 19.81
C LYS A 99 -9.41 -29.40 18.78
N LYS A 100 -10.34 -28.51 19.13
CA LYS A 100 -11.40 -27.99 18.24
C LYS A 100 -10.93 -26.87 17.30
N GLU A 101 -9.78 -26.25 17.58
CA GLU A 101 -9.29 -25.12 16.79
C GLU A 101 -8.78 -25.57 15.42
N LEU A 102 -8.93 -24.72 14.42
CA LEU A 102 -8.26 -24.86 13.13
C LEU A 102 -7.19 -23.77 13.05
N ALA A 103 -6.00 -24.09 12.55
CA ALA A 103 -5.03 -23.07 12.18
C ALA A 103 -4.22 -23.49 10.95
N LEU A 104 -4.06 -22.58 9.99
CA LEU A 104 -3.32 -22.76 8.76
C LEU A 104 -2.44 -21.53 8.51
N GLY A 105 -1.14 -21.70 8.71
CA GLY A 105 -0.11 -20.73 8.37
C GLY A 105 0.59 -21.10 7.06
N PHE A 106 0.71 -20.17 6.13
CA PHE A 106 1.41 -20.40 4.86
C PHE A 106 2.11 -19.15 4.33
N MET A 107 3.13 -19.39 3.50
CA MET A 107 3.95 -18.39 2.82
C MET A 107 4.39 -18.96 1.48
N LYS A 108 4.06 -18.28 0.38
CA LYS A 108 4.52 -18.70 -0.95
C LYS A 108 6.03 -18.54 -1.11
N GLN A 109 6.65 -19.35 -1.96
CA GLN A 109 8.09 -19.23 -2.26
C GLN A 109 8.46 -17.82 -2.75
N GLY A 110 7.58 -17.21 -3.56
CA GLY A 110 7.77 -15.84 -4.01
C GLY A 110 7.70 -14.80 -2.89
N GLN A 111 6.89 -15.04 -1.83
CA GLN A 111 6.88 -14.20 -0.63
C GLN A 111 8.15 -14.40 0.18
N GLU A 112 8.60 -15.65 0.34
CA GLU A 112 9.85 -15.98 1.04
C GLU A 112 11.06 -15.31 0.38
N CYS A 113 11.23 -15.52 -0.93
CA CYS A 113 12.29 -14.87 -1.71
C CYS A 113 12.21 -13.34 -1.60
N TRP A 114 11.01 -12.78 -1.65
CA TRP A 114 10.83 -11.34 -1.46
C TRP A 114 11.26 -10.91 -0.06
N PHE A 115 10.83 -11.65 0.96
CA PHE A 115 11.08 -11.36 2.36
C PHE A 115 12.58 -11.40 2.67
N LEU A 116 13.27 -12.48 2.33
CA LEU A 116 14.71 -12.64 2.56
C LEU A 116 15.52 -11.51 1.90
N ASN A 117 15.14 -11.07 0.71
CA ASN A 117 15.79 -9.94 0.02
C ASN A 117 15.60 -8.58 0.71
N HIS A 118 14.65 -8.44 1.64
CA HIS A 118 14.42 -7.23 2.41
C HIS A 118 14.83 -7.37 3.88
N LEU A 119 15.26 -8.56 4.32
CA LEU A 119 15.82 -8.77 5.66
C LEU A 119 17.23 -8.20 5.84
N THR A 120 17.94 -7.90 4.76
CA THR A 120 19.31 -7.38 4.81
C THR A 120 19.43 -5.95 5.36
N ASN A 121 18.31 -5.25 5.57
CA ASN A 121 18.27 -3.90 6.14
C ASN A 121 17.44 -3.89 7.43
N THR A 122 17.95 -4.57 8.46
CA THR A 122 17.28 -4.76 9.76
C THR A 122 17.02 -3.44 10.50
N GLU A 123 17.89 -2.45 10.32
CA GLU A 123 17.78 -1.12 10.96
C GLU A 123 16.50 -0.36 10.58
N THR A 124 15.87 -0.71 9.45
CA THR A 124 14.64 -0.07 8.97
C THR A 124 13.48 -1.03 8.82
N LEU A 125 13.64 -2.30 9.24
CA LEU A 125 12.64 -3.33 9.04
C LEU A 125 11.41 -3.05 9.92
N GLN A 126 10.29 -2.77 9.26
CA GLN A 126 9.00 -2.51 9.90
C GLN A 126 8.04 -3.66 9.64
N VAL A 127 7.54 -4.22 10.72
CA VAL A 127 6.60 -5.35 10.70
C VAL A 127 5.24 -4.85 11.19
N CYS A 128 4.19 -5.26 10.50
CA CYS A 128 2.81 -5.03 10.92
C CYS A 128 2.05 -6.36 10.95
N MET A 129 1.24 -6.56 11.98
CA MET A 129 0.39 -7.73 12.13
C MET A 129 -1.02 -7.30 12.52
N ASP A 130 -2.02 -7.78 11.80
CA ASP A 130 -3.42 -7.46 12.07
C ASP A 130 -4.30 -8.62 11.61
N SER A 131 -5.48 -8.74 12.21
CA SER A 131 -6.42 -9.78 11.85
C SER A 131 -7.81 -9.25 11.53
N THR A 132 -8.44 -9.87 10.54
CA THR A 132 -9.78 -9.49 10.10
C THR A 132 -10.79 -10.62 10.27
N HIS A 133 -11.92 -10.28 10.88
CA HIS A 133 -13.05 -11.19 11.13
C HIS A 133 -14.00 -11.37 9.93
N CYS A 134 -13.76 -10.73 8.79
CA CYS A 134 -14.82 -10.41 7.82
C CYS A 134 -14.67 -11.04 6.43
N ILE A 135 -13.87 -12.08 6.26
CA ILE A 135 -13.66 -12.68 4.93
C ILE A 135 -14.71 -13.75 4.62
N SER A 136 -15.10 -14.54 5.62
CA SER A 136 -16.07 -15.62 5.46
C SER A 136 -17.48 -15.25 5.97
N GLN A 137 -18.53 -15.81 5.36
CA GLN A 137 -19.91 -15.70 5.82
C GLN A 137 -20.18 -16.52 7.09
N TYR A 138 -19.36 -17.54 7.35
CA TYR A 138 -19.40 -18.31 8.58
C TYR A 138 -18.64 -17.50 9.62
N ALA A 139 -19.35 -17.11 10.67
CA ALA A 139 -18.75 -16.60 11.89
C ALA A 139 -17.87 -17.71 12.45
N GLY A 140 -16.57 -17.67 12.20
CA GLY A 140 -15.70 -18.73 12.69
C GLY A 140 -14.27 -18.78 12.20
N TYR A 141 -13.84 -17.96 11.23
CA TYR A 141 -12.42 -17.88 10.86
C TYR A 141 -11.93 -16.44 10.75
N GLN A 142 -10.69 -16.22 11.19
CA GLN A 142 -9.99 -14.96 11.16
C GLN A 142 -8.77 -15.08 10.24
N LEU A 143 -8.53 -14.08 9.40
CA LEU A 143 -7.29 -13.97 8.62
C LEU A 143 -6.37 -12.98 9.32
N THR A 144 -5.29 -13.51 9.87
CA THR A 144 -4.16 -12.75 10.37
C THR A 144 -3.12 -12.62 9.26
N THR A 145 -2.71 -11.39 8.97
CA THR A 145 -1.67 -11.11 7.96
C THR A 145 -0.43 -10.58 8.64
N LEU A 146 0.72 -11.17 8.34
CA LEU A 146 2.02 -10.54 8.61
C LEU A 146 2.45 -9.74 7.39
N MET A 147 2.70 -8.46 7.58
CA MET A 147 3.07 -7.52 6.52
C MET A 147 4.38 -6.83 6.86
N ILE A 148 5.21 -6.64 5.83
CA ILE A 148 6.45 -5.89 5.96
C ILE A 148 6.35 -4.62 5.16
N VAL A 149 6.80 -3.53 5.77
CA VAL A 149 6.89 -2.23 5.16
C VAL A 149 8.37 -1.92 4.98
N ASN A 150 8.77 -1.68 3.74
CA ASN A 150 10.15 -1.32 3.45
C ASN A 150 10.41 0.19 3.68
N ASP A 151 11.68 0.57 3.57
CA ASP A 151 12.19 1.94 3.65
C ASP A 151 11.52 2.94 2.67
N CYS A 152 10.86 2.45 1.62
CA CYS A 152 10.10 3.23 0.65
C CYS A 152 8.61 3.34 1.03
N ASN A 153 8.24 2.93 2.25
CA ASN A 153 6.86 2.87 2.73
C ASN A 153 5.95 2.03 1.81
N HIS A 154 6.48 0.94 1.24
CA HIS A 154 5.69 -0.04 0.49
C HIS A 154 5.45 -1.28 1.34
N GLY A 155 4.18 -1.53 1.67
CA GLY A 155 3.74 -2.73 2.38
C GLY A 155 3.59 -3.95 1.45
N PHE A 156 4.12 -5.09 1.87
CA PHE A 156 3.93 -6.38 1.20
C PHE A 156 3.53 -7.46 2.21
N PRO A 157 2.44 -8.20 1.98
CA PRO A 157 2.05 -9.30 2.87
C PRO A 157 3.03 -10.46 2.66
N VAL A 158 3.71 -10.89 3.73
CA VAL A 158 4.75 -11.93 3.65
C VAL A 158 4.26 -13.29 4.10
N ALA A 159 3.29 -13.34 5.02
CA ALA A 159 2.73 -14.60 5.49
C ALA A 159 1.27 -14.41 5.90
N PHE A 160 0.51 -15.49 5.84
CA PHE A 160 -0.89 -15.52 6.27
C PHE A 160 -1.11 -16.62 7.29
N LEU A 161 -1.95 -16.34 8.27
CA LEU A 161 -2.48 -17.29 9.22
C LEU A 161 -4.00 -17.22 9.17
N ILE A 162 -4.65 -18.32 8.81
CA ILE A 162 -6.09 -18.48 8.93
C ILE A 162 -6.38 -19.37 10.13
N SER A 163 -7.14 -18.88 11.10
CA SER A 163 -7.46 -19.65 12.30
C SER A 163 -8.91 -19.50 12.71
N SER A 164 -9.44 -20.47 13.44
CA SER A 164 -10.82 -20.41 13.95
C SER A 164 -11.01 -19.36 15.05
N THR A 165 -9.92 -19.10 15.77
CA THR A 165 -9.80 -18.22 16.93
C THR A 165 -8.41 -17.60 16.87
N ILE A 166 -8.26 -16.42 17.45
CA ILE A 166 -6.96 -15.81 17.69
C ILE A 166 -6.68 -15.89 19.18
N ASN A 167 -5.60 -16.57 19.51
CA ASN A 167 -5.04 -16.65 20.84
C ASN A 167 -3.51 -16.62 20.73
N GLU A 168 -2.84 -16.42 21.87
CA GLU A 168 -1.38 -16.31 21.92
C GLU A 168 -0.68 -17.59 21.44
N GLU A 169 -1.23 -18.77 21.75
CA GLU A 169 -0.62 -20.05 21.39
C GLU A 169 -0.59 -20.31 19.88
N ILE A 170 -1.70 -20.04 19.17
CA ILE A 170 -1.79 -20.17 17.70
C ILE A 170 -0.84 -19.18 17.03
N VAL A 171 -0.83 -17.91 17.47
CA VAL A 171 0.03 -16.88 16.88
C VAL A 171 1.51 -17.19 17.14
N LYS A 172 1.85 -17.66 18.34
CA LYS A 172 3.20 -18.11 18.70
C LYS A 172 3.65 -19.27 17.82
N ALA A 173 2.83 -20.32 17.67
CA ALA A 173 3.14 -21.48 16.82
C ALA A 173 3.43 -21.04 15.38
N PHE A 174 2.60 -20.16 14.84
CA PHE A 174 2.79 -19.58 13.50
C PHE A 174 4.11 -18.79 13.38
N LEU A 175 4.42 -17.92 14.35
CA LEU A 175 5.64 -17.11 14.34
C LEU A 175 6.91 -17.95 14.54
N VAL A 176 6.86 -19.03 15.32
CA VAL A 176 7.97 -19.98 15.48
C VAL A 176 8.25 -20.69 14.16
N LYS A 177 7.22 -21.20 13.47
CA LYS A 177 7.40 -21.83 12.15
C LYS A 177 7.87 -20.85 11.07
N LEU A 178 7.44 -19.60 11.16
CA LEU A 178 7.98 -18.54 10.32
C LEU A 178 9.49 -18.33 10.59
N LYS A 179 9.89 -18.22 11.87
CA LYS A 179 11.30 -18.07 12.28
C LYS A 179 12.17 -19.23 11.79
N GLU A 180 11.69 -20.47 11.93
CA GLU A 180 12.38 -21.66 11.41
C GLU A 180 12.62 -21.56 9.90
N ARG A 181 11.69 -20.95 9.15
CA ARG A 181 11.79 -20.80 7.69
C ARG A 181 12.76 -19.70 7.26
N VAL A 182 12.63 -18.50 7.82
CA VAL A 182 13.33 -17.30 7.32
C VAL A 182 14.44 -16.81 8.23
N GLY A 183 14.67 -17.48 9.35
CA GLY A 183 15.56 -17.03 10.42
C GLY A 183 14.91 -16.02 11.37
N PRO A 184 15.63 -15.61 12.43
CA PRO A 184 15.13 -14.67 13.41
C PRO A 184 14.97 -13.27 12.83
N LEU A 185 13.83 -12.64 13.14
CA LEU A 185 13.42 -11.36 12.56
C LEU A 185 13.85 -10.20 13.46
N ASN A 186 15.02 -9.61 13.17
CA ASN A 186 15.45 -8.39 13.84
C ASN A 186 14.72 -7.16 13.27
N ALA A 187 13.48 -6.97 13.71
CA ALA A 187 12.66 -5.84 13.33
C ALA A 187 13.03 -4.58 14.13
N ASN A 188 13.11 -3.43 13.48
CA ASN A 188 13.21 -2.14 14.15
C ASN A 188 11.88 -1.78 14.83
N THR A 189 10.76 -2.13 14.19
CA THR A 189 9.42 -1.80 14.69
C THR A 189 8.45 -2.94 14.45
N PHE A 190 7.61 -3.21 15.45
CA PHE A 190 6.48 -4.12 15.33
C PHE A 190 5.19 -3.39 15.68
N MET A 191 4.25 -3.32 14.74
CA MET A 191 2.96 -2.66 14.94
C MET A 191 1.78 -3.64 14.85
N SER A 192 0.92 -3.63 15.85
CA SER A 192 -0.35 -4.37 15.85
C SER A 192 -1.53 -3.47 16.18
N ASP A 193 -2.72 -4.04 16.29
CA ASP A 193 -3.84 -3.40 16.98
C ASP A 193 -3.57 -3.29 18.50
N ASP A 194 -4.56 -2.82 19.26
CA ASP A 194 -4.47 -2.64 20.72
C ASP A 194 -4.67 -3.96 21.49
N ASP A 195 -4.56 -5.11 20.82
CA ASP A 195 -4.63 -6.44 21.42
C ASP A 195 -3.22 -6.95 21.77
N PRO A 196 -2.94 -7.35 23.02
CA PRO A 196 -1.62 -7.82 23.43
C PRO A 196 -1.20 -9.14 22.78
N ILE A 197 -2.13 -9.92 22.21
CA ILE A 197 -1.87 -11.28 21.69
C ILE A 197 -0.67 -11.30 20.74
N PHE A 198 -0.62 -10.39 19.78
CA PHE A 198 0.44 -10.35 18.77
C PHE A 198 1.81 -9.98 19.37
N ARG A 199 1.85 -8.99 20.25
CA ARG A 199 3.07 -8.56 20.94
C ARG A 199 3.61 -9.65 21.86
N ASN A 200 2.75 -10.30 22.63
CA ASN A 200 3.15 -11.36 23.56
C ASN A 200 3.69 -12.57 22.79
N ALA A 201 2.99 -13.01 21.74
CA ALA A 201 3.46 -14.09 20.88
C ALA A 201 4.80 -13.74 20.20
N TRP A 202 4.98 -12.49 19.73
CA TRP A 202 6.24 -12.04 19.13
C TRP A 202 7.41 -12.08 20.11
N LYS A 203 7.21 -11.55 21.34
CA LYS A 203 8.25 -11.55 22.39
C LYS A 203 8.77 -12.96 22.69
N VAL A 204 7.90 -13.96 22.65
CA VAL A 204 8.29 -15.36 22.89
C VAL A 204 8.94 -15.97 21.64
N ALA A 205 8.34 -15.81 20.46
CA ALA A 205 8.83 -16.44 19.23
C ALA A 205 10.18 -15.88 18.77
N MET A 206 10.41 -14.58 18.95
CA MET A 206 11.59 -13.82 18.48
C MET A 206 12.51 -13.41 19.64
N SER A 207 12.54 -14.18 20.73
CA SER A 207 13.31 -13.85 21.96
C SER A 207 14.83 -13.79 21.77
N GLU A 208 15.35 -14.43 20.72
CA GLU A 208 16.79 -14.49 20.41
C GLU A 208 17.34 -13.20 19.78
N VAL A 209 16.46 -12.29 19.35
CA VAL A 209 16.83 -10.99 18.77
C VAL A 209 16.41 -9.85 19.68
N GLY A 210 17.02 -8.68 19.47
CA GLY A 210 16.63 -7.46 20.16
C GLY A 210 15.14 -7.18 20.00
N ALA A 211 14.48 -6.79 21.09
CA ALA A 211 13.07 -6.47 21.05
C ALA A 211 12.83 -5.24 20.14
N PRO A 212 11.88 -5.30 19.19
CA PRO A 212 11.53 -4.15 18.38
C PRO A 212 10.89 -3.05 19.24
N VAL A 213 10.82 -1.84 18.70
CA VAL A 213 9.88 -0.84 19.22
C VAL A 213 8.45 -1.34 18.91
N PHE A 214 7.73 -1.76 19.96
CA PHE A 214 6.33 -2.17 19.84
C PHE A 214 5.42 -0.95 19.77
N LEU A 215 4.50 -0.94 18.81
CA LEU A 215 3.56 0.15 18.60
C LEU A 215 2.13 -0.37 18.44
N ASN A 216 1.18 0.39 18.97
CA ASN A 216 -0.23 0.21 18.63
C ASN A 216 -0.59 1.11 17.45
N CYS A 217 -1.39 0.55 16.53
CA CYS A 217 -1.94 1.29 15.41
C CYS A 217 -2.75 2.50 15.92
N SER A 218 -2.32 3.71 15.54
CA SER A 218 -2.93 4.94 16.05
C SER A 218 -4.42 5.07 15.73
N TRP A 219 -4.91 4.45 14.64
CA TRP A 219 -6.33 4.41 14.30
C TRP A 219 -7.13 3.51 15.27
N HIS A 220 -6.61 2.33 15.59
CA HIS A 220 -7.24 1.42 16.56
C HIS A 220 -7.25 2.04 17.95
N THR A 221 -6.13 2.64 18.37
CA THR A 221 -6.03 3.38 19.63
C THR A 221 -7.03 4.54 19.69
N ASP A 222 -7.14 5.35 18.63
CA ASP A 222 -8.10 6.45 18.54
C ASP A 222 -9.56 5.96 18.68
N ARG A 223 -9.88 4.86 18.00
CA ARG A 223 -11.20 4.24 18.05
C ARG A 223 -11.52 3.72 19.46
N THR A 224 -10.55 3.12 20.15
CA THR A 224 -10.70 2.68 21.54
C THR A 224 -10.91 3.86 22.48
N PHE A 225 -10.15 4.95 22.31
CA PHE A 225 -10.37 6.18 23.08
C PHE A 225 -11.77 6.75 22.88
N ARG A 226 -12.24 6.91 21.63
CA ARG A 226 -13.61 7.39 21.36
C ARG A 226 -14.67 6.55 22.05
N LYS A 227 -14.57 5.21 21.98
CA LYS A 227 -15.51 4.28 22.64
C LYS A 227 -15.45 4.39 24.17
N SER A 228 -14.26 4.45 24.73
CA SER A 228 -14.07 4.53 26.17
C SER A 228 -14.56 5.87 26.74
N ILE A 229 -14.28 6.99 26.08
CA ILE A 229 -14.83 8.31 26.41
C ILE A 229 -16.36 8.28 26.32
N ALA A 230 -16.91 7.75 25.22
CA ALA A 230 -18.36 7.68 25.03
C ALA A 230 -19.07 6.90 26.14
N SER A 231 -18.47 5.79 26.59
CA SER A 231 -19.06 4.85 27.56
C SER A 231 -18.74 5.13 29.03
N LYS A 232 -17.59 5.73 29.35
CA LYS A 232 -17.11 5.93 30.74
C LYS A 232 -17.24 7.35 31.25
N ILE A 233 -17.55 8.30 30.38
CA ILE A 233 -17.78 9.70 30.76
C ILE A 233 -19.27 9.98 30.71
N THR A 234 -19.83 10.46 31.81
CA THR A 234 -21.23 10.87 31.92
C THR A 234 -21.29 12.40 31.83
N ALA A 235 -21.24 12.92 30.60
CA ALA A 235 -21.23 14.35 30.30
C ALA A 235 -21.88 14.62 28.93
N PRO A 236 -22.29 15.87 28.64
CA PRO A 236 -22.75 16.26 27.31
C PRO A 236 -21.69 15.99 26.22
N THR A 237 -22.14 15.80 24.98
CA THR A 237 -21.24 15.51 23.84
C THR A 237 -20.16 16.57 23.62
N SER A 238 -20.45 17.84 23.93
CA SER A 238 -19.49 18.95 23.85
C SER A 238 -18.30 18.75 24.80
N GLU A 239 -18.56 18.33 26.02
CA GLU A 239 -17.51 18.12 27.03
C GLU A 239 -16.70 16.85 26.75
N LYS A 240 -17.37 15.77 26.34
CA LYS A 240 -16.68 14.58 25.83
C LYS A 240 -15.75 14.90 24.66
N ALA A 241 -16.14 15.86 23.81
CA ALA A 241 -15.32 16.29 22.68
C ALA A 241 -14.06 17.02 23.11
N VAL A 242 -14.13 17.85 24.15
CA VAL A 242 -12.93 18.50 24.71
C VAL A 242 -11.99 17.46 25.32
N ILE A 243 -12.51 16.50 26.07
CA ILE A 243 -11.69 15.43 26.65
C ILE A 243 -11.02 14.60 25.55
N TYR A 244 -11.75 14.31 24.46
CA TYR A 244 -11.17 13.67 23.28
C TYR A 244 -10.03 14.51 22.70
N GLN A 245 -10.20 15.82 22.54
CA GLN A 245 -9.17 16.72 22.03
C GLN A 245 -7.94 16.77 22.95
N MET A 246 -8.12 16.75 24.27
CA MET A 246 -7.03 16.68 25.25
C MET A 246 -6.24 15.37 25.11
N VAL A 247 -6.91 14.22 25.03
CA VAL A 247 -6.26 12.93 24.76
C VAL A 247 -5.52 12.97 23.42
N ARG A 248 -6.07 13.62 22.39
CA ARG A 248 -5.42 13.72 21.08
C ARG A 248 -4.17 14.60 21.10
N ALA A 249 -4.22 15.74 21.78
CA ALA A 249 -3.06 16.61 21.96
C ALA A 249 -1.94 15.85 22.68
N LEU A 250 -2.28 15.24 23.81
CA LEU A 250 -1.36 14.43 24.61
C LEU A 250 -0.73 13.28 23.80
N MET A 251 -1.51 12.54 23.00
CA MET A 251 -0.98 11.43 22.20
C MET A 251 -0.14 11.90 21.00
N ASP A 252 -0.30 13.14 20.56
CA ASP A 252 0.43 13.74 19.45
C ASP A 252 1.67 14.54 19.91
N GLU A 253 1.92 14.65 21.22
CA GLU A 253 3.05 15.38 21.80
C GLU A 253 4.39 14.70 21.41
N PRO A 254 5.29 15.41 20.69
CA PRO A 254 6.57 14.86 20.26
C PRO A 254 7.63 14.76 21.35
N ASP A 255 7.55 15.54 22.44
CA ASP A 255 8.55 15.56 23.50
C ASP A 255 8.12 14.70 24.70
N GLU A 256 9.00 13.82 25.17
CA GLU A 256 8.69 12.91 26.27
C GLU A 256 8.52 13.64 27.62
N GLN A 257 9.29 14.69 27.88
CA GLN A 257 9.19 15.44 29.13
C GLN A 257 7.89 16.26 29.16
N ILE A 258 7.55 16.91 28.06
CA ILE A 258 6.29 17.65 27.91
C ILE A 258 5.11 16.69 28.01
N PHE A 259 5.15 15.55 27.33
CA PHE A 259 4.12 14.51 27.43
C PHE A 259 3.86 14.10 28.88
N ASN A 260 4.90 13.86 29.66
CA ASN A 260 4.75 13.46 31.07
C ASN A 260 4.10 14.56 31.91
N GLN A 261 4.46 15.84 31.68
CA GLN A 261 3.85 16.99 32.37
C GLN A 261 2.38 17.15 31.99
N GLU A 262 2.06 17.14 30.69
CA GLU A 262 0.70 17.23 30.18
C GLU A 262 -0.17 16.06 30.65
N CYS A 263 0.40 14.86 30.74
CA CYS A 263 -0.31 13.68 31.23
C CYS A 263 -0.72 13.84 32.70
N GLN A 264 0.17 14.38 33.54
CA GLN A 264 -0.17 14.66 34.94
C GLN A 264 -1.27 15.72 35.06
N GLY A 265 -1.18 16.78 34.26
CA GLY A 265 -2.24 17.79 34.16
C GLY A 265 -3.58 17.19 33.72
N PHE A 266 -3.56 16.31 32.72
CA PHE A 266 -4.77 15.66 32.21
C PHE A 266 -5.42 14.76 33.26
N LEU A 267 -4.62 14.00 34.02
CA LEU A 267 -5.11 13.18 35.13
C LEU A 267 -5.74 14.03 36.23
N LYS A 268 -5.11 15.15 36.60
CA LYS A 268 -5.65 16.10 37.59
C LYS A 268 -6.98 16.71 37.10
N TYR A 269 -7.07 17.09 35.83
CA TYR A 269 -8.33 17.58 35.24
C TYR A 269 -9.45 16.54 35.35
N LEU A 270 -9.17 15.28 34.99
CA LEU A 270 -10.18 14.21 35.08
C LEU A 270 -10.65 13.97 36.51
N GLU A 271 -9.75 14.08 37.48
CA GLU A 271 -10.06 13.96 38.92
C GLU A 271 -10.94 15.13 39.40
N GLN A 272 -10.55 16.37 39.09
CA GLN A 272 -11.30 17.59 39.45
C GLN A 272 -12.71 17.63 38.83
N ALA A 273 -12.83 17.19 37.57
CA ALA A 273 -14.10 17.12 36.87
C ALA A 273 -14.97 15.91 37.26
N GLY A 274 -14.49 15.03 38.15
CA GLY A 274 -15.25 13.88 38.65
C GLY A 274 -15.36 12.70 37.67
N PHE A 275 -14.51 12.61 36.64
CA PHE A 275 -14.52 11.54 35.63
C PHE A 275 -13.76 10.28 36.06
N SER A 276 -14.01 9.82 37.28
CA SER A 276 -13.28 8.72 37.95
C SER A 276 -13.23 7.41 37.14
N ALA A 277 -14.32 7.03 36.47
CA ALA A 277 -14.36 5.80 35.66
C ALA A 277 -13.43 5.86 34.43
N PHE A 278 -13.31 7.03 33.79
CA PHE A 278 -12.39 7.22 32.67
C PHE A 278 -10.96 7.44 33.16
N TYR A 279 -10.76 8.16 34.26
CA TYR A 279 -9.48 8.31 34.95
C TYR A 279 -8.83 6.95 35.25
N GLU A 280 -9.56 6.07 35.94
CA GLU A 280 -9.07 4.74 36.32
C GLU A 280 -8.78 3.87 35.09
N TYR A 281 -9.65 3.93 34.08
CA TYR A 281 -9.44 3.25 32.81
C TYR A 281 -8.18 3.75 32.09
N PHE A 282 -8.02 5.06 31.94
CA PHE A 282 -6.89 5.66 31.24
C PHE A 282 -5.57 5.29 31.94
N ARG A 283 -5.53 5.43 33.26
CA ARG A 283 -4.37 5.07 34.08
C ARG A 283 -4.00 3.59 33.98
N LYS A 284 -4.97 2.68 34.18
CA LYS A 284 -4.72 1.22 34.18
C LYS A 284 -4.47 0.65 32.79
N CYS A 285 -5.07 1.23 31.76
CA CYS A 285 -4.96 0.70 30.41
C CYS A 285 -3.87 1.39 29.57
N TYR A 286 -3.48 2.64 29.82
CA TYR A 286 -2.53 3.35 28.94
C TYR A 286 -1.28 3.85 29.64
N LEU A 287 -1.30 4.06 30.96
CA LEU A 287 -0.16 4.63 31.70
C LEU A 287 0.67 3.59 32.47
N VAL A 288 0.50 2.31 32.13
CA VAL A 288 1.38 1.25 32.63
C VAL A 288 2.71 1.33 31.89
N GLU A 289 3.83 1.17 32.60
CA GLU A 289 5.21 1.40 32.12
C GLU A 289 5.50 0.78 30.73
N ASP A 290 5.04 -0.45 30.52
CA ASP A 290 5.24 -1.20 29.27
C ASP A 290 4.27 -0.80 28.14
N ARG A 291 3.17 -0.14 28.46
CA ARG A 291 2.07 0.19 27.53
C ARG A 291 2.05 1.66 27.12
N VAL A 292 2.52 2.56 27.98
CA VAL A 292 2.58 3.99 27.69
C VAL A 292 3.44 4.29 26.47
N LYS A 293 4.43 3.45 26.17
CA LYS A 293 5.33 3.61 25.02
C LYS A 293 4.72 3.18 23.67
N LEU A 294 3.57 2.51 23.67
CA LEU A 294 2.97 1.93 22.44
C LEU A 294 2.23 2.97 21.58
N CYS A 295 1.77 4.06 22.18
CA CYS A 295 0.71 4.91 21.63
C CYS A 295 1.06 6.40 21.40
N PRO A 296 1.84 7.09 22.24
CA PRO A 296 2.19 8.50 22.06
C PRO A 296 3.19 8.73 20.93
N LYS A 297 3.22 9.95 20.39
CA LYS A 297 4.14 10.32 19.31
C LYS A 297 5.59 10.41 19.76
N CYS A 298 5.86 10.89 20.98
CA CYS A 298 7.21 10.98 21.56
C CYS A 298 7.96 9.64 21.58
N TYR A 299 7.25 8.51 21.67
CA TYR A 299 7.84 7.17 21.63
C TYR A 299 7.92 6.54 20.23
N ARG A 300 7.56 7.27 19.16
CA ARG A 300 7.57 6.80 17.76
C ARG A 300 8.74 7.34 16.92
N SER A 301 9.81 7.81 17.56
CA SER A 301 11.00 8.31 16.87
C SER A 301 11.57 7.25 15.91
N ASN A 302 11.96 7.66 14.69
CA ASN A 302 12.51 6.79 13.63
C ASN A 302 11.55 5.73 13.04
N VAL A 303 10.23 5.90 13.18
CA VAL A 303 9.23 5.01 12.59
C VAL A 303 8.47 5.70 11.44
N THR A 304 8.44 5.05 10.27
CA THR A 304 7.72 5.57 9.08
C THR A 304 6.26 5.13 9.00
N ILE A 305 5.87 4.11 9.78
CA ILE A 305 4.49 3.61 9.89
C ILE A 305 3.80 4.11 11.16
N THR A 306 2.63 4.73 11.01
CA THR A 306 1.84 5.24 12.15
C THR A 306 0.50 4.51 12.33
N THR A 307 0.07 3.81 11.28
CA THR A 307 -1.23 3.15 11.15
C THR A 307 -1.05 1.87 10.37
N ASN A 308 -1.94 0.90 10.58
CA ASN A 308 -2.03 -0.32 9.78
C ASN A 308 -2.60 -0.06 8.36
N ASN A 309 -2.43 1.14 7.79
CA ASN A 309 -3.01 1.54 6.50
C ASN A 309 -2.64 0.58 5.35
N HIS A 310 -1.44 0.01 5.36
CA HIS A 310 -1.03 -0.98 4.36
C HIS A 310 -1.85 -2.28 4.47
N LEU A 311 -2.10 -2.74 5.70
CA LEU A 311 -2.96 -3.89 5.99
C LEU A 311 -4.41 -3.60 5.63
N GLU A 312 -4.94 -2.42 6.01
CA GLU A 312 -6.30 -2.02 5.64
C GLU A 312 -6.46 -1.90 4.12
N SER A 313 -5.49 -1.31 3.42
CA SER A 313 -5.49 -1.21 1.95
C SER A 313 -5.46 -2.59 1.29
N MET A 314 -4.68 -3.52 1.84
CA MET A 314 -4.69 -4.90 1.39
C MET A 314 -6.03 -5.58 1.66
N HIS A 315 -6.61 -5.42 2.86
CA HIS A 315 -7.93 -5.97 3.18
C HIS A 315 -9.03 -5.38 2.29
N LYS A 316 -8.99 -4.09 1.95
CA LYS A 316 -9.89 -3.44 0.98
C LYS A 316 -9.72 -4.06 -0.42
N LEU A 317 -8.47 -4.25 -0.87
CA LEU A 317 -8.16 -4.90 -2.14
C LEU A 317 -8.72 -6.33 -2.18
N LEU A 318 -8.44 -7.13 -1.15
CA LEU A 318 -8.94 -8.49 -1.01
C LEU A 318 -10.47 -8.50 -1.06
N LYS A 319 -11.12 -7.69 -0.22
CA LYS A 319 -12.58 -7.64 -0.11
C LYS A 319 -13.26 -7.21 -1.40
N TYR A 320 -12.83 -6.12 -2.03
CA TYR A 320 -13.59 -5.52 -3.12
C TYR A 320 -13.13 -5.95 -4.51
N ILE A 321 -11.84 -6.24 -4.70
CA ILE A 321 -11.30 -6.62 -6.01
C ILE A 321 -11.25 -8.14 -6.18
N TYR A 322 -10.79 -8.87 -5.17
CA TYR A 322 -10.65 -10.31 -5.28
C TYR A 322 -11.92 -11.08 -4.89
N LEU A 323 -12.71 -10.53 -3.97
CA LEU A 323 -13.93 -11.15 -3.45
C LEU A 323 -15.22 -10.49 -3.95
N ASP A 324 -15.14 -9.51 -4.86
CA ASP A 324 -16.29 -8.74 -5.40
C ASP A 324 -17.19 -8.10 -4.30
N GLY A 325 -16.64 -7.81 -3.13
CA GLY A 325 -17.41 -7.34 -1.96
C GLY A 325 -18.35 -8.39 -1.35
N LYS A 326 -18.29 -9.64 -1.83
CA LYS A 326 -19.11 -10.76 -1.37
C LYS A 326 -18.45 -11.42 -0.16
N LYS A 327 -19.28 -11.94 0.75
CA LYS A 327 -18.81 -12.80 1.83
C LYS A 327 -18.49 -14.20 1.27
N VAL A 328 -17.32 -14.73 1.59
CA VAL A 328 -16.89 -16.04 1.09
C VAL A 328 -17.53 -17.15 1.91
N LYS A 329 -18.10 -18.16 1.24
CA LYS A 329 -18.72 -19.28 1.95
C LYS A 329 -17.70 -20.31 2.44
N ARG A 330 -16.62 -20.49 1.70
CA ARG A 330 -15.71 -21.62 1.87
C ARG A 330 -14.30 -21.17 2.21
N LEU A 331 -13.64 -21.91 3.09
CA LEU A 331 -12.28 -21.63 3.49
C LEU A 331 -11.31 -21.89 2.33
N ASP A 332 -11.51 -22.96 1.56
CA ASP A 332 -10.65 -23.30 0.42
C ASP A 332 -10.52 -22.15 -0.61
N HIS A 333 -11.64 -21.51 -0.93
CA HIS A 333 -11.71 -20.37 -1.83
C HIS A 333 -10.95 -19.17 -1.27
N THR A 334 -10.97 -18.98 0.06
CA THR A 334 -10.21 -17.90 0.70
C THR A 334 -8.71 -18.11 0.51
N ILE A 335 -8.22 -19.34 0.71
CA ILE A 335 -6.80 -19.69 0.51
C ILE A 335 -6.37 -19.43 -0.94
N LEU A 336 -7.11 -19.96 -1.90
CA LEU A 336 -6.82 -19.80 -3.34
C LEU A 336 -6.85 -18.33 -3.79
N VAL A 337 -7.74 -17.51 -3.23
CA VAL A 337 -7.79 -16.07 -3.50
C VAL A 337 -6.56 -15.36 -2.95
N LEU A 338 -6.11 -15.69 -1.73
CA LEU A 338 -4.90 -15.12 -1.15
C LEU A 338 -3.68 -15.46 -2.00
N GLU A 339 -3.57 -16.70 -2.46
CA GLU A 339 -2.50 -17.11 -3.37
C GLU A 339 -2.50 -16.30 -4.68
N LYS A 340 -3.68 -16.12 -5.29
CA LYS A 340 -3.82 -15.28 -6.49
C LYS A 340 -3.39 -13.84 -6.23
N MET A 341 -3.83 -13.24 -5.11
CA MET A 341 -3.48 -11.87 -4.76
C MET A 341 -1.96 -11.70 -4.56
N VAL A 342 -1.30 -12.67 -3.93
CA VAL A 342 0.16 -12.67 -3.78
C VAL A 342 0.83 -12.71 -5.15
N ASN A 343 0.43 -13.63 -6.02
CA ASN A 343 0.98 -13.74 -7.37
C ASN A 343 0.82 -12.44 -8.15
N ASP A 344 -0.37 -11.85 -8.16
CA ASP A 344 -0.64 -10.58 -8.84
C ASP A 344 0.23 -9.44 -8.28
N LYS A 345 0.47 -9.38 -6.96
CA LYS A 345 1.37 -8.40 -6.34
C LYS A 345 2.83 -8.61 -6.75
N LEU A 346 3.30 -9.86 -6.79
CA LEU A 346 4.66 -10.20 -7.24
C LEU A 346 4.86 -9.82 -8.72
N TYR A 347 3.93 -10.19 -9.60
CA TYR A 347 3.96 -9.83 -11.02
C TYR A 347 3.86 -8.31 -11.23
N SER A 348 2.97 -7.63 -10.51
CA SER A 348 2.83 -6.17 -10.58
C SER A 348 4.13 -5.47 -10.22
N ARG A 349 4.84 -5.95 -9.18
CA ARG A 349 6.16 -5.45 -8.82
C ARG A 349 7.17 -5.68 -9.93
N MET A 350 7.26 -6.90 -10.46
CA MET A 350 8.19 -7.21 -11.57
C MET A 350 7.93 -6.30 -12.78
N ILE A 351 6.68 -6.10 -13.17
CA ILE A 351 6.28 -5.18 -14.24
C ILE A 351 6.70 -3.74 -13.91
N ASN A 352 6.49 -3.29 -12.66
CA ASN A 352 6.88 -1.95 -12.25
C ASN A 352 8.40 -1.73 -12.30
N LEU A 353 9.19 -2.74 -11.93
CA LEU A 353 10.64 -2.74 -12.01
C LEU A 353 11.11 -2.72 -13.48
N LEU A 354 10.58 -3.60 -14.32
CA LEU A 354 10.95 -3.70 -15.74
C LEU A 354 10.56 -2.43 -16.53
N LYS A 355 9.42 -1.82 -16.20
CA LYS A 355 8.91 -0.62 -16.90
C LYS A 355 9.33 0.71 -16.26
N ASN A 356 10.15 0.69 -15.20
CA ASN A 356 10.51 1.88 -14.40
C ASN A 356 9.30 2.75 -14.04
N ARG A 357 8.14 2.12 -13.76
CA ARG A 357 6.86 2.84 -13.59
C ARG A 357 6.88 3.77 -12.38
N THR A 358 7.56 3.39 -11.30
CA THR A 358 7.68 4.21 -10.08
C THR A 358 8.43 5.50 -10.36
N VAL A 359 9.56 5.43 -11.08
CA VAL A 359 10.32 6.60 -11.51
C VAL A 359 9.48 7.50 -12.41
N ARG A 360 8.73 6.93 -13.37
CA ARG A 360 7.84 7.69 -14.26
C ARG A 360 6.72 8.39 -13.49
N ARG A 361 6.10 7.70 -12.52
CA ARG A 361 5.02 8.26 -11.69
C ARG A 361 5.49 9.39 -10.79
N ASN A 362 6.69 9.26 -10.20
CA ASN A 362 7.24 10.27 -9.29
C ASN A 362 7.98 11.41 -10.02
N LYS A 363 8.24 11.27 -11.33
CA LYS A 363 8.92 12.28 -12.16
C LYS A 363 8.33 13.69 -12.05
N PRO A 364 7.00 13.91 -12.08
CA PRO A 364 6.43 15.25 -11.93
C PRO A 364 6.76 15.86 -10.56
N HIS A 365 6.63 15.09 -9.49
CA HIS A 365 6.95 15.55 -8.13
C HIS A 365 8.43 15.91 -7.97
N PHE A 366 9.34 15.10 -8.50
CA PHE A 366 10.77 15.43 -8.50
C PHE A 366 11.08 16.67 -9.34
N THR A 367 10.40 16.84 -10.48
CA THR A 367 10.62 17.99 -11.36
C THR A 367 10.18 19.28 -10.70
N GLU A 368 9.00 19.28 -10.08
CA GLU A 368 8.45 20.46 -9.42
C GLU A 368 9.32 20.89 -8.23
N ARG A 369 9.66 19.97 -7.33
CA ARG A 369 10.50 20.28 -6.16
C ARG A 369 11.92 20.68 -6.56
N HIS A 370 12.47 20.08 -7.62
CA HIS A 370 13.77 20.48 -8.16
C HIS A 370 13.73 21.92 -8.67
N ARG A 371 12.68 22.30 -9.41
CA ARG A 371 12.50 23.68 -9.89
C ARG A 371 12.38 24.66 -8.73
N GLN A 372 11.54 24.35 -7.74
CA GLN A 372 11.34 25.21 -6.56
C GLN A 372 12.59 25.39 -5.69
N GLY A 373 13.58 24.50 -5.80
CA GLY A 373 14.82 24.58 -5.05
C GLY A 373 15.88 25.49 -5.67
N LYS A 374 15.79 25.81 -6.97
CA LYS A 374 16.87 26.52 -7.70
C LYS A 374 17.14 27.93 -7.19
N ASP A 375 16.12 28.62 -6.70
CA ASP A 375 16.20 30.02 -6.31
C ASP A 375 16.28 30.22 -4.79
N LEU A 376 16.45 29.13 -4.03
CA LEU A 376 16.56 29.21 -2.58
C LEU A 376 18.00 29.54 -2.16
N GLU A 377 18.14 30.53 -1.29
CA GLU A 377 19.42 30.88 -0.71
C GLU A 377 19.89 29.82 0.30
N VAL A 378 21.13 29.36 0.14
CA VAL A 378 21.76 28.32 0.96
C VAL A 378 23.02 28.85 1.63
N ILE A 379 23.09 28.72 2.95
CA ILE A 379 24.26 29.06 3.77
C ILE A 379 24.86 27.78 4.33
N GLN A 380 26.16 27.58 4.13
CA GLN A 380 26.87 26.45 4.75
C GLN A 380 27.35 26.84 6.15
N LYS A 381 26.88 26.11 7.18
CA LYS A 381 27.24 26.36 8.59
C LYS A 381 28.35 25.44 9.11
N GLY A 382 28.68 24.36 8.39
CA GLY A 382 29.74 23.43 8.75
C GLY A 382 29.98 22.36 7.68
N GLN A 383 30.79 21.35 8.01
CA GLN A 383 30.91 20.16 7.17
C GLN A 383 29.58 19.39 7.16
N GLY A 384 28.96 19.26 6.00
CA GLY A 384 27.72 18.49 5.84
C GLY A 384 26.44 19.14 6.36
N VAL A 385 26.48 20.37 6.88
CA VAL A 385 25.30 21.07 7.43
C VAL A 385 25.06 22.40 6.71
N PHE A 386 23.82 22.58 6.25
CA PHE A 386 23.37 23.73 5.45
C PHE A 386 22.09 24.33 6.03
N LEU A 387 21.95 25.64 5.96
CA LEU A 387 20.72 26.37 6.25
C LEU A 387 20.13 26.89 4.94
N VAL A 388 18.85 26.66 4.73
CA VAL A 388 18.11 27.12 3.54
C VAL A 388 17.02 28.07 3.97
N HIS A 389 17.00 29.29 3.41
CA HIS A 389 15.97 30.28 3.71
C HIS A 389 14.62 29.88 3.13
N SER A 390 13.57 30.10 3.90
CA SER A 390 12.20 29.92 3.43
C SER A 390 11.83 30.99 2.41
N ALA A 391 11.39 30.57 1.22
CA ALA A 391 10.82 31.49 0.22
C ALA A 391 9.52 32.18 0.69
N SER A 392 8.85 31.65 1.71
CA SER A 392 7.54 32.12 2.17
C SER A 392 7.59 32.91 3.48
N TYR A 393 8.69 32.86 4.22
CA TYR A 393 8.79 33.44 5.57
C TYR A 393 10.20 33.96 5.82
N VAL A 394 10.33 35.28 5.98
CA VAL A 394 11.63 35.98 6.10
C VAL A 394 12.49 35.45 7.25
N ASN A 395 11.89 35.05 8.38
CA ASN A 395 12.60 34.59 9.57
C ASN A 395 12.63 33.06 9.75
N LYS A 396 12.25 32.28 8.72
CA LYS A 396 12.24 30.81 8.82
C LYS A 396 13.38 30.21 7.99
N GLN A 397 14.20 29.40 8.63
CA GLN A 397 15.28 28.65 8.02
C GLN A 397 15.08 27.16 8.24
N TYR A 398 15.51 26.36 7.27
CA TYR A 398 15.48 24.91 7.33
C TYR A 398 16.90 24.36 7.32
N GLU A 399 17.20 23.46 8.26
CA GLU A 399 18.48 22.79 8.34
C GLU A 399 18.47 21.56 7.44
N VAL A 400 19.50 21.41 6.61
CA VAL A 400 19.71 20.25 5.74
C VAL A 400 21.05 19.62 6.10
N LYS A 401 21.03 18.31 6.39
CA LYS A 401 22.24 17.54 6.72
C LYS A 401 22.54 16.52 5.64
N THR A 402 23.82 16.30 5.36
CA THR A 402 24.27 15.18 4.53
C THR A 402 24.16 13.88 5.28
N CYS A 403 23.70 12.85 4.59
CA CYS A 403 23.67 11.46 5.06
C CYS A 403 24.59 10.63 4.16
N ASP A 404 24.06 9.64 3.42
CA ASP A 404 24.85 8.79 2.52
C ASP A 404 24.90 9.36 1.09
N LEU A 405 25.94 10.15 0.81
CA LEU A 405 26.18 10.72 -0.52
C LEU A 405 26.56 9.69 -1.59
N THR A 406 26.91 8.47 -1.18
CA THR A 406 27.35 7.37 -2.04
C THR A 406 26.27 6.34 -2.33
N CYS A 407 25.00 6.63 -1.98
CA CYS A 407 23.91 5.68 -2.19
C CYS A 407 23.82 5.26 -3.67
N GLU A 408 24.03 3.97 -3.94
CA GLU A 408 23.89 3.34 -5.27
C GLU A 408 22.57 2.55 -5.42
N THR A 409 22.02 2.08 -4.29
CA THR A 409 20.87 1.17 -4.24
C THR A 409 19.53 1.82 -4.57
N CYS A 410 19.40 3.14 -4.35
CA CYS A 410 18.16 3.85 -4.63
C CYS A 410 17.90 4.00 -6.13
N ARG A 411 16.75 3.47 -6.58
CA ARG A 411 16.24 3.66 -7.96
C ARG A 411 15.37 4.92 -8.11
N GLU A 412 14.80 5.42 -7.02
CA GLU A 412 14.03 6.66 -7.00
C GLU A 412 14.97 7.86 -6.83
N ARG A 413 15.40 8.39 -7.98
CA ARG A 413 16.29 9.56 -8.06
C ARG A 413 15.65 10.69 -8.81
N CYS A 414 15.99 11.91 -8.42
CA CYS A 414 15.66 13.08 -9.22
C CYS A 414 16.27 12.91 -10.63
N PRO A 415 15.49 13.08 -11.71
CA PRO A 415 16.01 12.88 -13.06
C PRO A 415 17.09 13.91 -13.44
N TYR A 416 17.09 15.09 -12.79
CA TYR A 416 18.02 16.19 -13.07
C TYR A 416 19.31 16.08 -12.25
N CYS A 417 19.22 16.21 -10.91
CA CYS A 417 20.42 16.24 -10.07
C CYS A 417 20.79 14.88 -9.44
N LYS A 418 20.09 13.79 -9.79
CA LYS A 418 20.35 12.40 -9.36
C LYS A 418 20.33 12.12 -7.86
N VAL A 419 19.95 13.11 -7.04
CA VAL A 419 19.78 12.95 -5.60
C VAL A 419 18.67 11.93 -5.28
N CYS A 420 18.85 11.16 -4.20
CA CYS A 420 17.85 10.27 -3.62
C CYS A 420 17.56 10.64 -2.16
N LYS A 421 16.52 10.01 -1.59
CA LYS A 421 16.11 10.20 -0.18
C LYS A 421 17.16 9.83 0.87
N CYS A 422 18.18 9.03 0.51
CA CYS A 422 19.21 8.58 1.45
C CYS A 422 20.36 9.57 1.59
N MET A 423 20.51 10.51 0.65
CA MET A 423 21.68 11.39 0.57
C MET A 423 21.61 12.57 1.54
N TYR A 424 20.41 12.99 1.95
CA TYR A 424 20.20 14.16 2.80
C TYR A 424 18.99 14.01 3.72
N SER A 425 19.02 14.68 4.87
CA SER A 425 17.86 14.94 5.75
C SER A 425 17.60 16.45 5.84
N CYS A 426 16.36 16.86 6.13
CA CYS A 426 15.99 18.27 6.22
C CYS A 426 14.91 18.48 7.28
N SER A 427 15.01 19.56 8.06
CA SER A 427 14.06 19.90 9.13
C SER A 427 12.68 20.38 8.66
N CYS A 428 12.41 20.41 7.34
CA CYS A 428 11.12 20.81 6.81
C CYS A 428 10.10 19.66 6.86
N GLU A 429 8.82 19.99 6.98
CA GLU A 429 7.71 19.01 7.03
C GLU A 429 7.67 18.07 5.81
N ASP A 430 8.17 18.51 4.66
CA ASP A 430 8.20 17.68 3.46
C ASP A 430 9.25 16.56 3.54
N ASN A 431 10.32 16.78 4.32
CA ASN A 431 11.36 15.80 4.65
C ASN A 431 11.31 15.40 6.14
N ASP A 432 10.11 15.37 6.71
CA ASP A 432 9.86 14.75 8.02
C ASP A 432 10.32 13.28 7.99
N ASP A 433 10.80 12.79 9.13
CA ASP A 433 11.31 11.45 9.39
C ASP A 433 10.41 10.33 8.83
N ARG A 434 9.10 10.61 8.71
CA ARG A 434 8.09 9.69 8.19
C ARG A 434 8.07 9.52 6.67
N ARG A 435 8.29 10.61 5.93
CA ARG A 435 8.14 10.63 4.46
C ARG A 435 9.48 10.59 3.75
N ARG A 436 10.50 11.20 4.37
CA ARG A 436 11.84 11.36 3.81
C ARG A 436 11.83 11.82 2.34
N ASN A 437 10.88 12.70 1.96
CA ASN A 437 10.81 13.13 0.57
C ASN A 437 12.01 14.01 0.24
N ILE A 438 12.41 13.97 -1.02
CA ILE A 438 13.38 14.91 -1.56
C ILE A 438 12.70 16.27 -1.69
N CYS A 439 12.82 17.11 -0.67
CA CYS A 439 12.19 18.43 -0.61
C CYS A 439 12.96 19.46 -1.46
N LYS A 440 12.32 20.62 -1.71
CA LYS A 440 12.96 21.73 -2.42
C LYS A 440 14.26 22.22 -1.76
N HIS A 441 14.38 22.15 -0.44
CA HIS A 441 15.59 22.54 0.29
C HIS A 441 16.77 21.59 0.03
N ILE A 442 16.51 20.28 -0.08
CA ILE A 442 17.56 19.32 -0.50
C ILE A 442 18.03 19.65 -1.91
N HIS A 443 17.10 19.95 -2.83
CA HIS A 443 17.46 20.33 -4.18
C HIS A 443 18.33 21.60 -4.24
N ALA A 444 18.02 22.60 -3.41
CA ALA A 444 18.83 23.82 -3.29
C ALA A 444 20.27 23.51 -2.82
N VAL A 445 20.42 22.65 -1.81
CA VAL A 445 21.75 22.24 -1.30
C VAL A 445 22.53 21.46 -2.35
N VAL A 446 21.87 20.56 -3.10
CA VAL A 446 22.53 19.81 -4.18
C VAL A 446 23.02 20.77 -5.27
N ASP A 447 22.20 21.73 -5.68
CA ASP A 447 22.57 22.74 -6.68
C ASP A 447 23.73 23.63 -6.18
N PHE A 448 23.65 24.12 -4.94
CA PHE A 448 24.72 24.88 -4.28
C PHE A 448 26.05 24.12 -4.27
N ARG A 449 26.02 22.81 -3.96
CA ARG A 449 27.22 21.96 -3.97
C ARG A 449 27.77 21.73 -5.37
N GLN A 450 26.89 21.51 -6.35
CA GLN A 450 27.29 21.33 -7.75
C GLN A 450 27.88 22.62 -8.35
N ASN A 451 27.35 23.79 -7.97
CA ASN A 451 27.85 25.09 -8.43
C ASN A 451 29.15 25.53 -7.75
N LYS A 452 29.44 25.10 -6.51
CA LYS A 452 30.77 25.27 -5.88
C LYS A 452 31.86 24.41 -6.53
N TYR A 453 31.50 23.35 -7.24
CA TYR A 453 32.42 22.35 -7.79
C TYR A 453 32.55 22.42 -9.32
N LYS A 454 32.34 23.58 -9.94
CA LYS A 454 32.69 23.75 -11.36
C LYS A 454 34.21 23.76 -11.51
N PRO A 455 34.85 22.74 -12.11
CA PRO A 455 36.24 22.86 -12.53
C PRO A 455 36.33 23.96 -13.59
N THR A 456 37.35 24.81 -13.48
CA THR A 456 37.71 25.79 -14.51
C THR A 456 37.90 25.07 -15.85
N LYS A 457 37.14 25.50 -16.87
CA LYS A 457 37.18 24.92 -18.22
C LYS A 457 38.60 24.94 -18.80
N PRO A 458 39.06 23.86 -19.47
CA PRO A 458 39.91 23.97 -20.64
C PRO A 458 39.06 24.30 -21.89
N LYS A 459 39.65 25.06 -22.80
CA LYS A 459 39.07 25.50 -24.07
C LYS A 459 38.97 24.35 -25.10
N ASP A 460 37.87 24.36 -25.83
CA ASP A 460 37.54 23.82 -27.16
C ASP A 460 38.02 22.42 -27.62
N ALA A 461 37.01 21.57 -27.86
CA ALA A 461 36.73 20.74 -29.06
C ALA A 461 35.75 19.63 -28.61
N GLY A 462 34.47 19.56 -28.95
CA GLY A 462 33.83 19.53 -30.27
C GLY A 462 32.55 18.70 -30.10
N LYS A 463 31.49 19.05 -30.86
CA LYS A 463 30.11 18.51 -30.89
C LYS A 463 30.06 16.95 -30.91
N GLU A 464 29.06 16.24 -30.42
CA GLU A 464 27.62 16.28 -30.74
C GLU A 464 26.80 15.52 -29.68
N ILE A 465 25.83 16.15 -28.99
CA ILE A 465 24.56 15.53 -28.58
C ILE A 465 23.53 16.66 -28.42
N GLU A 466 22.74 16.91 -29.46
CA GLU A 466 21.43 17.55 -29.32
C GLU A 466 20.65 17.30 -30.61
N ILE A 467 19.54 16.56 -30.49
CA ILE A 467 18.27 16.67 -31.23
C ILE A 467 17.46 15.44 -30.84
N LEU A 468 16.42 15.63 -30.02
CA LEU A 468 15.11 14.94 -30.06
C LEU A 468 14.29 15.35 -28.84
N HIS A 469 13.82 16.60 -28.85
CA HIS A 469 12.68 17.02 -28.04
C HIS A 469 11.63 17.81 -28.83
N ASP A 470 11.95 18.39 -29.99
CA ASP A 470 11.00 19.25 -30.70
C ASP A 470 10.64 18.72 -32.10
N VAL A 471 9.72 17.74 -32.19
CA VAL A 471 8.81 17.61 -33.35
C VAL A 471 7.51 16.93 -32.91
N VAL A 472 6.67 17.64 -32.14
CA VAL A 472 5.22 17.49 -32.23
C VAL A 472 4.62 18.89 -32.22
N CYS A 473 3.94 19.24 -33.33
CA CYS A 473 3.15 20.44 -33.64
C CYS A 473 3.79 21.39 -34.67
N GLY A 474 3.50 21.11 -35.96
CA GLY A 474 3.67 22.04 -37.08
C GLY A 474 2.91 21.50 -38.29
N ALA A 475 2.02 22.31 -38.85
CA ALA A 475 0.89 21.92 -39.69
C ALA A 475 1.23 21.50 -41.14
N VAL A 476 0.27 20.75 -41.72
CA VAL A 476 -0.28 20.82 -43.09
C VAL A 476 0.51 21.69 -44.08
N SER A 477 1.01 21.07 -45.17
CA SER A 477 0.82 21.51 -46.58
C SER A 477 1.65 20.67 -47.56
N GLY A 478 1.03 20.21 -48.65
CA GLY A 478 1.63 20.20 -49.99
C GLY A 478 2.61 19.10 -50.42
N THR A 479 2.07 18.11 -51.12
CA THR A 479 2.55 17.52 -52.40
C THR A 479 3.96 16.90 -52.53
N GLY A 480 4.01 15.58 -52.79
CA GLY A 480 5.02 14.99 -53.70
C GLY A 480 5.88 13.80 -53.21
N SER A 481 5.28 12.60 -53.17
CA SER A 481 5.87 11.30 -53.54
C SER A 481 7.12 10.72 -52.82
N LYS A 482 6.89 10.12 -51.66
CA LYS A 482 7.19 8.71 -51.28
C LYS A 482 6.29 8.44 -50.06
N SER A 483 5.63 7.29 -49.94
CA SER A 483 4.72 7.12 -48.79
C SER A 483 5.57 7.13 -47.51
N ALA A 484 5.20 7.92 -46.51
CA ALA A 484 5.92 7.99 -45.23
C ALA A 484 6.07 6.61 -44.55
N LEU A 485 5.20 5.67 -44.93
CA LEU A 485 5.27 4.27 -44.53
C LEU A 485 6.44 3.53 -45.17
N GLU A 486 6.68 3.68 -46.47
CA GLU A 486 7.80 3.03 -47.16
C GLU A 486 9.15 3.53 -46.63
N GLU A 487 9.26 4.82 -46.33
CA GLU A 487 10.49 5.42 -45.81
C GLU A 487 10.80 4.97 -44.37
N GLU A 488 9.78 4.81 -43.52
CA GLU A 488 9.92 4.25 -42.18
C GLU A 488 10.21 2.74 -42.21
N VAL A 489 9.59 1.99 -43.12
CA VAL A 489 9.89 0.55 -43.31
C VAL A 489 11.33 0.37 -43.77
N GLU A 490 11.83 1.21 -44.68
CA GLU A 490 13.22 1.16 -45.16
C GLU A 490 14.22 1.53 -44.04
N LYS A 491 13.95 2.58 -43.26
CA LYS A 491 14.74 2.93 -42.07
C LYS A 491 14.78 1.82 -41.03
N LEU A 492 13.63 1.21 -40.74
CA LEU A 492 13.53 0.15 -39.75
C LEU A 492 14.23 -1.13 -40.22
N THR A 493 14.10 -1.47 -41.51
CA THR A 493 14.80 -2.59 -42.14
C THR A 493 16.31 -2.41 -42.04
N ASN A 494 16.82 -1.24 -42.44
CA ASN A 494 18.26 -0.94 -42.41
C ASN A 494 18.82 -0.94 -40.99
N LYS A 495 18.10 -0.37 -40.01
CA LYS A 495 18.50 -0.42 -38.60
C LYS A 495 18.53 -1.84 -38.04
N THR A 496 17.54 -2.66 -38.41
CA THR A 496 17.44 -4.06 -37.94
C THR A 496 18.56 -4.91 -38.54
N VAL A 497 18.80 -4.81 -39.86
CA VAL A 497 19.83 -5.58 -40.56
C VAL A 497 21.24 -5.20 -40.09
N LEU A 498 21.54 -3.90 -39.94
CA LEU A 498 22.89 -3.46 -39.56
C LEU A 498 23.21 -3.66 -38.07
N THR A 499 22.20 -3.71 -37.19
CA THR A 499 22.45 -3.75 -35.73
C THR A 499 22.22 -5.13 -35.11
N LEU A 500 21.20 -5.87 -35.56
CA LEU A 500 20.82 -7.14 -34.93
C LEU A 500 21.50 -8.34 -35.60
N VAL A 501 21.60 -8.35 -36.94
CA VAL A 501 22.17 -9.50 -37.69
C VAL A 501 23.63 -9.80 -37.32
N PRO A 502 24.54 -8.82 -37.14
CA PRO A 502 25.91 -9.11 -36.69
C PRO A 502 25.93 -9.74 -35.30
N LYS A 503 25.08 -9.27 -34.38
CA LYS A 503 25.02 -9.74 -32.99
C LYS A 503 24.51 -11.17 -32.86
N PHE A 504 23.73 -11.67 -33.83
CA PHE A 504 23.32 -13.08 -33.83
C PHE A 504 24.48 -14.05 -34.03
N LYS A 505 25.54 -13.64 -34.75
CA LYS A 505 26.73 -14.49 -34.96
C LYS A 505 27.56 -14.68 -33.68
N ASP A 506 27.41 -13.77 -32.72
CA ASP A 506 28.17 -13.78 -31.46
C ASP A 506 27.46 -14.54 -30.31
N ILE A 507 26.22 -15.02 -30.53
CA ILE A 507 25.46 -15.73 -29.50
C ILE A 507 25.89 -17.20 -29.43
N LYS A 508 26.43 -17.59 -28.27
CA LYS A 508 26.87 -18.99 -28.00
C LYS A 508 25.89 -19.81 -27.16
N ASP A 509 24.83 -19.19 -26.62
CA ASP A 509 23.84 -19.84 -25.76
C ASP A 509 22.55 -20.20 -26.52
N LEU A 510 22.26 -21.50 -26.62
CA LEU A 510 21.10 -22.04 -27.32
C LEU A 510 19.75 -21.63 -26.69
N GLN A 511 19.68 -21.38 -25.38
CA GLN A 511 18.45 -20.91 -24.71
C GLN A 511 18.12 -19.47 -25.06
N VAL A 512 19.15 -18.64 -25.25
CA VAL A 512 19.00 -17.26 -25.74
C VAL A 512 18.52 -17.28 -27.19
N VAL A 513 19.08 -18.13 -28.05
CA VAL A 513 18.63 -18.30 -29.44
C VAL A 513 17.15 -18.72 -29.50
N LYS A 514 16.74 -19.73 -28.72
CA LYS A 514 15.33 -20.18 -28.64
C LYS A 514 14.37 -19.09 -28.14
N SER A 515 14.82 -18.27 -27.19
CA SER A 515 14.02 -17.16 -26.68
C SER A 515 13.83 -16.05 -27.72
N ILE A 516 14.87 -15.75 -28.50
CA ILE A 516 14.78 -14.76 -29.59
C ILE A 516 13.91 -15.28 -30.73
N ASP A 517 14.03 -16.55 -31.09
CA ASP A 517 13.18 -17.20 -32.11
C ASP A 517 11.68 -17.13 -31.73
N SER A 518 11.34 -17.37 -30.46
CA SER A 518 9.97 -17.21 -29.96
C SER A 518 9.44 -15.78 -30.10
N LEU A 519 10.29 -14.77 -29.88
CA LEU A 519 9.92 -13.36 -30.00
C LEU A 519 9.75 -12.94 -31.47
N LEU A 520 10.63 -13.39 -32.36
CA LEU A 520 10.53 -13.14 -33.80
C LEU A 520 9.29 -13.81 -34.38
N THR A 521 8.99 -15.05 -33.96
CA THR A 521 7.78 -15.77 -34.37
C THR A 521 6.51 -15.01 -33.96
N LYS A 522 6.47 -14.45 -32.75
CA LYS A 522 5.36 -13.60 -32.29
C LYS A 522 5.24 -12.31 -33.09
N ALA A 523 6.37 -11.68 -33.43
CA ALA A 523 6.38 -10.48 -34.27
C ALA A 523 5.87 -10.75 -35.69
N ILE A 524 6.29 -11.88 -36.29
CA ILE A 524 5.79 -12.33 -37.60
C ILE A 524 4.29 -12.61 -37.55
N ALA A 525 3.78 -13.24 -36.48
CA ALA A 525 2.35 -13.46 -36.32
C ALA A 525 1.55 -12.15 -36.26
N VAL A 526 2.07 -11.12 -35.59
CA VAL A 526 1.45 -9.78 -35.54
C VAL A 526 1.47 -9.11 -36.93
N MET A 527 2.58 -9.22 -37.66
CA MET A 527 2.70 -8.66 -39.02
C MET A 527 1.75 -9.35 -39.99
N ASN A 528 1.65 -10.68 -39.95
CA ASN A 528 0.72 -11.45 -40.78
C ASN A 528 -0.75 -11.12 -40.47
N ALA A 529 -1.07 -10.91 -39.19
CA ALA A 529 -2.41 -10.47 -38.78
C ALA A 529 -2.76 -9.08 -39.30
N ALA A 530 -1.79 -8.17 -39.41
CA ALA A 530 -1.99 -6.84 -39.98
C ALA A 530 -2.21 -6.88 -41.51
N THR A 531 -1.58 -7.81 -42.23
CA THR A 531 -1.76 -8.00 -43.68
C THR A 531 -3.03 -8.74 -44.10
N GLN A 532 -3.74 -9.38 -43.16
CA GLN A 532 -4.99 -10.13 -43.44
C GLN A 532 -6.27 -9.31 -43.24
N LEU A 533 -6.17 -8.02 -42.90
CA LEU A 533 -7.32 -7.14 -42.81
C LEU A 533 -7.65 -6.55 -44.19
N PRO A 534 -8.88 -6.75 -44.73
CA PRO A 534 -9.30 -6.04 -45.93
C PRO A 534 -9.34 -4.53 -45.67
N GLY A 535 -8.87 -3.78 -46.67
CA GLY A 535 -8.62 -2.34 -46.59
C GLY A 535 -9.83 -1.49 -46.20
N ASN A 536 -9.49 -0.27 -45.77
CA ASN A 536 -10.34 0.85 -45.36
C ASN A 536 -11.07 0.71 -44.02
N ILE A 537 -10.36 1.06 -42.94
CA ILE A 537 -10.96 1.84 -41.85
C ILE A 537 -10.15 3.13 -41.73
N THR A 538 -10.49 4.09 -42.60
CA THR A 538 -10.23 5.51 -42.35
C THR A 538 -11.24 6.00 -41.31
N SER A 539 -10.75 6.69 -40.28
CA SER A 539 -11.49 7.36 -39.20
C SER A 539 -11.93 6.50 -38.01
N PHE A 540 -11.23 6.68 -36.88
CA PHE A 540 -11.91 6.76 -35.59
C PHE A 540 -12.51 8.17 -35.50
N PRO A 541 -13.81 8.35 -35.24
CA PRO A 541 -14.36 9.68 -34.99
C PRO A 541 -13.78 10.19 -33.66
N VAL A 542 -12.82 11.09 -33.75
CA VAL A 542 -12.46 12.00 -32.65
C VAL A 542 -13.32 13.23 -32.87
N ASP A 543 -14.43 13.33 -32.15
CA ASP A 543 -15.21 14.56 -32.10
C ASP A 543 -14.44 15.55 -31.21
N VAL A 544 -13.72 16.46 -31.86
CA VAL A 544 -12.97 17.56 -31.24
C VAL A 544 -13.95 18.71 -31.05
N ASN A 545 -14.59 18.76 -29.89
CA ASN A 545 -15.16 19.99 -29.33
C ASN A 545 -14.95 19.98 -27.81
N THR A 546 -13.70 20.17 -27.39
CA THR A 546 -13.36 20.39 -25.99
C THR A 546 -13.64 21.84 -25.62
N ILE A 547 -14.89 22.11 -25.22
CA ILE A 547 -15.22 23.27 -24.40
C ILE A 547 -14.59 23.02 -23.02
N LYS A 548 -13.71 23.92 -22.59
CA LYS A 548 -13.22 24.01 -21.21
C LYS A 548 -14.41 24.29 -20.28
N GLU A 549 -14.57 23.51 -19.19
CA GLU A 549 -15.07 23.88 -17.85
C GLU A 549 -15.57 22.64 -17.04
N PRO A 550 -15.84 22.71 -15.71
CA PRO A 550 -15.10 21.99 -14.67
C PRO A 550 -15.81 20.71 -14.19
N SER A 551 -15.11 19.94 -13.36
CA SER A 551 -15.63 18.74 -12.69
C SER A 551 -16.83 19.05 -11.77
N ASN A 552 -17.91 18.29 -11.97
CA ASN A 552 -19.16 18.22 -11.21
C ASN A 552 -20.20 19.33 -11.43
N THR A 553 -21.16 19.09 -12.32
CA THR A 553 -22.62 19.23 -12.09
C THR A 553 -23.39 18.73 -13.34
N ASN A 554 -24.59 18.18 -13.15
CA ASN A 554 -25.53 17.62 -14.17
C ASN A 554 -25.38 16.13 -14.54
N CYS A 555 -25.51 15.25 -13.54
CA CYS A 555 -26.28 14.02 -13.82
C CYS A 555 -27.76 14.40 -13.86
N VAL A 556 -28.48 13.98 -14.90
CA VAL A 556 -29.94 13.87 -14.86
C VAL A 556 -30.28 13.07 -13.61
N LYS A 557 -31.02 13.68 -12.67
CA LYS A 557 -31.50 12.96 -11.50
C LYS A 557 -32.47 11.90 -12.01
N GLN A 558 -32.01 10.66 -12.04
CA GLN A 558 -32.89 9.51 -12.16
C GLN A 558 -33.97 9.65 -11.07
N ASP A 559 -35.25 9.58 -11.45
CA ASP A 559 -36.35 9.60 -10.48
C ASP A 559 -36.12 8.47 -9.48
N ARG A 560 -35.75 8.86 -8.26
CA ARG A 560 -35.48 7.91 -7.18
C ARG A 560 -36.81 7.28 -6.79
N ILE A 561 -37.00 6.02 -7.18
CA ILE A 561 -37.93 5.14 -6.47
C ILE A 561 -37.53 5.19 -4.99
N TYR A 562 -38.44 5.66 -4.15
CA TYR A 562 -38.18 5.89 -2.73
C TYR A 562 -37.84 4.57 -2.04
N SER A 563 -36.68 4.54 -1.38
CA SER A 563 -36.26 3.41 -0.55
C SER A 563 -37.28 3.18 0.57
N THR A 564 -38.00 2.06 0.52
CA THR A 564 -38.87 1.58 1.61
C THR A 564 -38.08 0.98 2.78
N LYS A 565 -36.76 0.83 2.64
CA LYS A 565 -35.90 0.55 3.80
C LYS A 565 -35.86 1.80 4.66
N LYS A 566 -36.30 1.68 5.93
CA LYS A 566 -36.02 2.66 7.00
C LYS A 566 -34.57 3.10 6.83
N LYS A 567 -34.34 4.38 6.51
CA LYS A 567 -33.00 4.97 6.59
C LYS A 567 -32.47 4.60 7.97
N ARG A 568 -31.39 3.82 8.00
CA ARG A 568 -30.64 3.59 9.24
C ARG A 568 -30.31 5.00 9.73
N LYS A 569 -30.89 5.44 10.86
CA LYS A 569 -30.44 6.65 11.52
C LYS A 569 -28.92 6.51 11.61
N ARG A 570 -28.17 7.45 11.03
CA ARG A 570 -26.79 7.65 11.47
C ARG A 570 -26.91 7.79 12.98
N THR A 571 -26.37 6.83 13.72
CA THR A 571 -26.11 7.08 15.13
C THR A 571 -25.11 8.23 15.13
N ASP A 572 -25.47 9.34 15.77
CA ASP A 572 -24.61 10.51 15.98
C ASP A 572 -23.42 10.20 16.90
N GLU A 573 -22.89 8.98 16.87
CA GLU A 573 -21.76 8.52 17.68
C GLU A 573 -20.43 9.24 17.32
N GLY A 574 -20.41 10.04 16.25
CA GLY A 574 -19.20 10.71 15.75
C GLY A 574 -19.32 12.21 15.47
N ALA A 575 -20.46 12.86 15.71
CA ALA A 575 -20.61 14.28 15.35
C ALA A 575 -19.75 15.24 16.21
N GLY A 576 -19.30 14.81 17.40
CA GLY A 576 -18.53 15.62 18.35
C GLY A 576 -17.02 15.37 18.40
N PHE A 577 -16.52 14.16 18.07
CA PHE A 577 -15.11 13.82 18.27
C PHE A 577 -14.27 14.13 17.04
N ARG A 578 -13.61 15.29 17.08
CA ARG A 578 -12.76 15.78 15.99
C ARG A 578 -11.37 16.16 16.51
N LYS A 579 -10.34 15.92 15.70
CA LYS A 579 -8.95 16.15 16.08
C LYS A 579 -8.67 17.66 16.13
N PRO A 580 -7.91 18.13 17.14
CA PRO A 580 -7.46 19.52 17.20
C PRO A 580 -6.37 19.77 16.15
N ILE A 581 -6.38 20.94 15.51
CA ILE A 581 -5.27 21.36 14.63
C ILE A 581 -4.01 21.67 15.46
N THR A 582 -2.86 21.87 14.80
CA THR A 582 -1.57 22.14 15.48
C THR A 582 -1.63 23.28 16.50
N LYS A 583 -2.28 24.40 16.17
CA LYS A 583 -2.42 25.53 17.09
C LYS A 583 -3.20 25.15 18.36
N ALA A 584 -4.38 24.56 18.21
CA ALA A 584 -5.19 24.10 19.33
C ALA A 584 -4.49 23.04 20.18
N ARG A 585 -3.66 22.16 19.58
CA ARG A 585 -2.85 21.19 20.33
C ARG A 585 -1.89 21.88 21.30
N LEU A 586 -1.18 22.90 20.84
CA LEU A 586 -0.26 23.67 21.67
C LEU A 586 -0.99 24.40 22.81
N GLU A 587 -2.13 25.03 22.52
CA GLU A 587 -2.95 25.72 23.52
C GLU A 587 -3.50 24.74 24.59
N ILE A 588 -3.92 23.56 24.17
CA ILE A 588 -4.33 22.48 25.09
C ILE A 588 -3.15 22.06 25.96
N GLY A 589 -1.97 21.83 25.38
CA GLY A 589 -0.76 21.44 26.09
C GLY A 589 -0.32 22.46 27.14
N GLU A 590 -0.30 23.75 26.77
CA GLU A 590 -0.05 24.86 27.70
C GLU A 590 -1.05 24.90 28.85
N SER A 591 -2.33 24.61 28.58
CA SER A 591 -3.36 24.56 29.62
C SER A 591 -3.16 23.39 30.59
N LEU A 592 -2.64 22.26 30.12
CA LEU A 592 -2.37 21.08 30.92
C LEU A 592 -1.10 21.23 31.79
N THR A 593 -0.16 22.11 31.40
CA THR A 593 1.11 22.31 32.13
C THR A 593 1.09 23.45 33.15
N ARG A 594 0.04 24.28 33.21
CA ARG A 594 -0.06 25.37 34.20
C ARG A 594 -0.13 24.83 35.64
N HIS A 595 0.85 25.22 36.45
CA HIS A 595 1.06 24.68 37.81
C HIS A 595 0.26 25.35 38.95
N GLN A 596 -0.59 26.35 38.71
CA GLN A 596 -1.36 27.01 39.78
C GLN A 596 -2.77 27.43 39.31
N GLY A 597 -3.82 26.93 39.99
CA GLY A 597 -5.24 27.20 39.71
C GLY A 597 -5.98 26.07 38.98
N ASP A 598 -7.31 26.02 39.11
CA ASP A 598 -8.19 25.06 38.43
C ASP A 598 -7.81 24.93 36.96
N ILE A 599 -7.63 23.70 36.47
CA ILE A 599 -7.33 23.45 35.06
C ILE A 599 -8.60 23.82 34.27
N SER A 600 -8.61 25.03 33.72
CA SER A 600 -9.72 25.54 32.91
C SER A 600 -9.83 24.75 31.62
N VAL A 601 -11.07 24.44 31.20
CA VAL A 601 -11.37 23.80 29.91
C VAL A 601 -10.78 24.66 28.78
N PRO A 602 -9.84 24.17 27.96
CA PRO A 602 -9.32 24.93 26.84
C PRO A 602 -10.44 25.20 25.82
N VAL A 603 -10.62 26.47 25.44
CA VAL A 603 -11.66 26.90 24.49
C VAL A 603 -11.18 26.60 23.07
N VAL A 604 -11.55 25.45 22.53
CA VAL A 604 -11.27 25.11 21.12
C VAL A 604 -12.35 25.72 20.23
N SER A 605 -11.98 26.71 19.41
CA SER A 605 -12.93 27.36 18.50
C SER A 605 -13.32 26.42 17.36
N LYS A 606 -14.51 26.61 16.75
CA LYS A 606 -14.98 25.78 15.62
C LYS A 606 -14.02 25.81 14.41
N GLY A 607 -13.18 26.84 14.28
CA GLY A 607 -12.19 26.96 13.21
C GLY A 607 -10.91 26.14 13.44
N ASP A 608 -10.67 25.66 14.67
CA ASP A 608 -9.43 25.00 15.06
C ASP A 608 -9.52 23.47 15.02
N ILE A 609 -10.36 22.94 14.14
CA ILE A 609 -10.73 21.54 14.11
C ILE A 609 -10.44 20.94 12.73
N GLU A 610 -9.69 19.83 12.70
CA GLU A 610 -9.37 19.11 11.47
C GLU A 610 -10.58 18.29 10.98
N TYR A 611 -10.94 18.44 9.70
CA TYR A 611 -11.96 17.63 9.03
C TYR A 611 -11.30 16.42 8.40
N GLU A 612 -11.47 15.24 9.00
CA GLU A 612 -11.09 13.99 8.34
C GLU A 612 -12.05 13.70 7.18
N HIS A 613 -11.52 13.68 5.96
CA HIS A 613 -12.15 12.92 4.88
C HIS A 613 -12.04 11.44 5.25
N SER A 614 -13.17 10.82 5.56
CA SER A 614 -13.26 9.37 5.72
C SER A 614 -12.77 8.68 4.45
N TYR A 615 -11.67 7.92 4.53
CA TYR A 615 -11.12 7.10 3.45
C TYR A 615 -11.65 5.66 3.45
#